data_AF-A0A432V8J9-F1
#
_entry.id   AF-A0A432V8J9-F1
#
_cell.length_a   1.000
_cell.length_b   1.000
_cell.length_c   1.000
_cell.angle_alpha   90.00
_cell.angle_beta   90.00
_cell.angle_gamma   90.00
#
_symmetry.space_group_name_H-M   'P 1'
#
loop_
_entity.id
_entity.type
_entity.pdbx_description
1 polymer ?
#
loop_
_entity_poly.entity_id
_entity_poly.type
_entity_poly.pdbx_seq_one_letter_code
_entity_poly.pdbx_strand_id
1 'polypeptide(L)'
;MEELASSFTDGARERLGTRFWIFPQAPFIPGYEQPDRVWLQLSPDEIAEGPSDEAMYVVDPLFEKTPYGSTLLPPFDGARRPPVQPGPDRNYDNLDPKQREFLGAHAYACTHFVLDIWRSYLGRPIRWFFADTFERLEIVPMVEWQNAQAGYGFLELGYSEVGSELHPYALNFDTIAHEIGHLISLSELGLPSNLDADSDFFPYTESISDLISLISFLHFDSAIDRLLRRTQGNLLLFNELNRFAETSPETQIRRATNFRRMSQVTREVHDRSLPFTGAIFDSVIELYHRNLVANGCADPRLLDLDIRQLSRAEWDWFGKLTVEAFRERPLLFKAALVAARDAVGQALAGSLRILQVEGLLLAEAAEAVIAAAGRGQVADTLEANFSWREITSGVL
;
A
#
# COMPACT_ATOMS: atom_id res chain seq x y z
N MET A 1 -25.31 -33.78 21.69
CA MET A 1 -25.20 -33.53 20.23
C MET A 1 -25.38 -32.04 19.92
N GLU A 2 -26.16 -31.27 20.70
CA GLU A 2 -26.21 -29.79 20.59
C GLU A 2 -25.03 -29.06 21.28
N GLU A 3 -24.49 -29.57 22.41
CA GLU A 3 -23.34 -28.93 23.09
C GLU A 3 -22.02 -29.03 22.31
N LEU A 4 -21.85 -30.05 21.47
CA LEU A 4 -20.67 -30.19 20.60
C LEU A 4 -20.74 -29.24 19.40
N ALA A 5 -21.94 -28.88 18.91
CA ALA A 5 -22.09 -27.93 17.82
C ALA A 5 -21.82 -26.48 18.27
N SER A 6 -22.11 -26.14 19.53
CA SER A 6 -21.82 -24.83 20.13
C SER A 6 -20.31 -24.60 20.33
N SER A 7 -19.58 -25.64 20.72
CA SER A 7 -18.12 -25.58 20.94
C SER A 7 -17.31 -25.39 19.65
N PHE A 8 -17.79 -25.92 18.51
CA PHE A 8 -17.14 -25.70 17.22
C PHE A 8 -17.39 -24.31 16.64
N THR A 9 -18.49 -23.64 17.01
CA THR A 9 -18.79 -22.27 16.59
C THR A 9 -18.09 -21.21 17.43
N ASP A 10 -17.86 -21.44 18.72
CA ASP A 10 -17.11 -20.51 19.57
C ASP A 10 -15.59 -20.56 19.30
N GLY A 11 -15.01 -21.75 19.12
CA GLY A 11 -13.58 -21.87 18.78
C GLY A 11 -13.22 -21.41 17.36
N ALA A 12 -14.20 -21.30 16.46
CA ALA A 12 -14.02 -20.68 15.15
C ALA A 12 -14.19 -19.15 15.18
N ARG A 13 -14.98 -18.63 16.13
CA ARG A 13 -15.13 -17.18 16.37
C ARG A 13 -13.91 -16.56 17.05
N GLU A 14 -13.22 -17.30 17.91
CA GLU A 14 -11.93 -16.89 18.49
C GLU A 14 -10.79 -16.73 17.46
N ARG A 15 -10.97 -17.19 16.21
CA ARG A 15 -9.94 -17.16 15.16
C ARG A 15 -10.11 -16.07 14.10
N LEU A 16 -11.12 -15.20 14.19
CA LEU A 16 -11.44 -14.29 13.09
C LEU A 16 -10.86 -12.88 13.24
N GLY A 17 -10.26 -12.51 14.37
CA GLY A 17 -9.73 -11.16 14.57
C GLY A 17 -10.83 -10.09 14.76
N THR A 18 -10.44 -8.82 14.85
CA THR A 18 -11.37 -7.70 15.13
C THR A 18 -11.82 -7.01 13.86
N ARG A 19 -13.13 -6.76 13.72
CA ARG A 19 -13.73 -6.17 12.53
C ARG A 19 -13.71 -4.65 12.56
N PHE A 20 -13.31 -4.07 11.44
CA PHE A 20 -13.30 -2.62 11.20
C PHE A 20 -13.85 -2.31 9.80
N TRP A 21 -14.33 -1.08 9.61
CA TRP A 21 -14.57 -0.50 8.30
C TRP A 21 -13.33 0.28 7.85
N ILE A 22 -12.85 0.02 6.63
CA ILE A 22 -11.79 0.79 5.98
C ILE A 22 -12.25 1.24 4.60
N PHE A 23 -12.16 2.53 4.31
CA PHE A 23 -12.23 3.03 2.93
C PHE A 23 -10.93 2.72 2.17
N PRO A 24 -10.95 1.88 1.12
CA PRO A 24 -9.74 1.57 0.34
C PRO A 24 -9.20 2.76 -0.47
N GLN A 25 -10.04 3.76 -0.74
CA GLN A 25 -9.73 5.06 -1.35
C GLN A 25 -10.60 6.12 -0.68
N ALA A 26 -10.22 7.39 -0.80
CA ALA A 26 -11.03 8.48 -0.24
C ALA A 26 -12.51 8.40 -0.71
N PRO A 27 -13.50 8.65 0.16
CA PRO A 27 -14.91 8.35 -0.14
C PRO A 27 -15.55 9.21 -1.25
N PHE A 28 -14.91 10.31 -1.66
CA PHE A 28 -15.35 11.14 -2.79
C PHE A 28 -14.93 10.57 -4.16
N ILE A 29 -14.08 9.53 -4.18
CA ILE A 29 -13.62 8.82 -5.37
C ILE A 29 -14.75 7.89 -5.86
N PRO A 30 -15.22 8.05 -7.11
CA PRO A 30 -16.32 7.24 -7.63
C PRO A 30 -16.04 5.74 -7.53
N GLY A 31 -16.98 5.01 -6.93
CA GLY A 31 -16.87 3.60 -6.63
C GLY A 31 -16.32 3.26 -5.24
N TYR A 32 -15.83 4.22 -4.46
CA TYR A 32 -15.32 4.00 -3.09
C TYR A 32 -16.12 4.75 -2.03
N GLU A 33 -17.38 5.05 -2.33
CA GLU A 33 -18.29 5.78 -1.43
C GLU A 33 -18.66 4.99 -0.18
N GLN A 34 -18.35 3.69 -0.15
CA GLN A 34 -18.61 2.79 0.98
C GLN A 34 -17.31 2.11 1.41
N PRO A 35 -17.10 1.93 2.73
CA PRO A 35 -15.92 1.23 3.22
C PRO A 35 -16.06 -0.28 3.04
N ASP A 36 -14.92 -0.96 2.99
CA ASP A 36 -14.81 -2.40 3.05
C ASP A 36 -14.71 -2.86 4.51
N ARG A 37 -15.32 -4.01 4.81
CA ARG A 37 -15.12 -4.66 6.10
C ARG A 37 -13.84 -5.46 6.05
N VAL A 38 -12.95 -5.22 7.00
CA VAL A 38 -11.72 -5.97 7.19
C VAL A 38 -11.68 -6.65 8.55
N TRP A 39 -10.79 -7.62 8.68
CA TRP A 39 -10.48 -8.31 9.93
C TRP A 39 -8.99 -8.10 10.23
N LEU A 40 -8.70 -7.41 11.33
CA LEU A 40 -7.33 -7.22 11.82
C LEU A 40 -6.89 -8.48 12.58
N GLN A 41 -5.61 -8.84 12.51
CA GLN A 41 -5.04 -10.01 13.21
C GLN A 41 -4.83 -9.78 14.72
N LEU A 42 -5.78 -9.09 15.35
CA LEU A 42 -5.84 -8.81 16.78
C LEU A 42 -7.20 -9.29 17.31
N SER A 43 -7.18 -9.97 18.45
CA SER A 43 -8.41 -10.30 19.17
C SER A 43 -9.06 -9.03 19.74
N PRO A 44 -10.39 -9.01 19.89
CA PRO A 44 -11.08 -7.84 20.45
C PRO A 44 -10.66 -7.48 21.89
N ASP A 45 -10.02 -8.42 22.60
CA ASP A 45 -9.51 -8.22 23.96
C ASP A 45 -8.15 -7.51 23.98
N GLU A 46 -7.40 -7.53 22.87
CA GLU A 46 -6.12 -6.84 22.71
C GLU A 46 -6.29 -5.35 22.37
N ILE A 47 -7.49 -4.94 21.94
CA ILE A 47 -7.80 -3.56 21.54
C ILE A 47 -8.60 -2.88 22.64
N ALA A 48 -8.02 -1.83 23.23
CA ALA A 48 -8.65 -0.95 24.21
C ALA A 48 -9.46 0.18 23.55
N GLU A 49 -10.22 0.92 24.35
CA GLU A 49 -11.02 2.08 23.91
C GLU A 49 -10.16 3.17 23.24
N GLY A 50 -10.73 3.87 22.25
CA GLY A 50 -10.01 4.83 21.40
C GLY A 50 -8.86 4.12 20.70
N PRO A 51 -9.19 3.26 19.71
CA PRO A 51 -8.54 1.98 19.48
C PRO A 51 -7.03 2.04 19.70
N SER A 52 -6.56 1.19 20.61
CA SER A 52 -5.25 1.28 21.23
C SER A 52 -4.79 -0.10 21.66
N ASP A 53 -3.53 -0.42 21.41
CA ASP A 53 -2.91 -1.69 21.76
C ASP A 53 -1.43 -1.51 22.15
N GLU A 54 -0.62 -2.57 22.05
CA GLU A 54 0.81 -2.55 22.35
C GLU A 54 1.66 -1.81 21.33
N ALA A 55 1.17 -1.58 20.11
CA ALA A 55 1.94 -1.01 19.00
C ALA A 55 1.55 0.45 18.72
N MET A 56 0.29 0.83 18.94
CA MET A 56 -0.21 2.17 18.62
C MET A 56 -1.44 2.55 19.44
N TYR A 57 -1.79 3.84 19.41
CA TYR A 57 -3.00 4.36 20.03
C TYR A 57 -3.50 5.62 19.32
N VAL A 58 -4.81 5.85 19.36
CA VAL A 58 -5.43 7.03 18.78
C VAL A 58 -5.52 8.17 19.80
N VAL A 59 -5.17 9.37 19.35
CA VAL A 59 -5.42 10.62 20.07
C VAL A 59 -6.16 11.58 19.14
N ASP A 60 -7.42 11.88 19.44
CA ASP A 60 -8.21 12.88 18.71
C ASP A 60 -8.26 14.20 19.52
N PRO A 61 -7.52 15.25 19.11
CA PRO A 61 -7.55 16.55 19.77
C PRO A 61 -8.95 17.16 19.80
N LEU A 62 -9.31 17.73 20.95
CA LEU A 62 -10.57 18.46 21.10
C LEU A 62 -10.54 19.80 20.33
N PHE A 63 -9.38 20.45 20.35
CA PHE A 63 -9.11 21.73 19.70
C PHE A 63 -8.03 21.58 18.63
N GLU A 64 -7.85 22.63 17.84
CA GLU A 64 -6.79 22.72 16.84
C GLU A 64 -5.43 22.41 17.47
N LYS A 65 -4.73 21.45 16.86
CA LYS A 65 -3.39 21.04 17.22
C LYS A 65 -2.45 21.52 16.12
N THR A 66 -1.30 22.07 16.48
CA THR A 66 -0.21 22.31 15.53
C THR A 66 0.48 20.98 15.20
N PRO A 67 0.78 20.67 13.92
CA PRO A 67 1.52 19.47 13.56
C PRO A 67 2.82 19.33 14.38
N TYR A 68 3.19 18.09 14.66
CA TYR A 68 4.51 17.77 15.19
C TYR A 68 5.61 18.19 14.22
N GLY A 69 6.80 18.39 14.78
CA GLY A 69 7.97 18.86 14.03
C GLY A 69 9.25 18.62 14.82
N SER A 70 10.32 19.33 14.47
CA SER A 70 11.64 19.11 15.08
C SER A 70 11.71 19.44 16.58
N THR A 71 10.76 20.23 17.11
CA THR A 71 10.74 20.70 18.50
C THR A 71 9.59 20.15 19.32
N LEU A 72 8.56 19.60 18.67
CA LEU A 72 7.37 19.06 19.32
C LEU A 72 7.17 17.63 18.81
N LEU A 73 7.28 16.68 19.72
CA LEU A 73 7.08 15.26 19.49
C LEU A 73 5.97 14.74 20.43
N PRO A 74 5.43 13.53 20.18
CA PRO A 74 4.55 12.85 21.12
C PRO A 74 5.10 12.77 22.55
N PRO A 75 4.23 12.51 23.55
CA PRO A 75 2.78 12.36 23.42
C PRO A 75 2.04 13.71 23.38
N PHE A 76 0.86 13.75 22.75
CA PHE A 76 0.01 14.94 22.77
C PHE A 76 -0.55 15.17 24.18
N ASP A 77 -0.23 16.28 24.82
CA ASP A 77 -0.62 16.58 26.21
C ASP A 77 -1.87 17.49 26.33
N GLY A 78 -2.44 17.93 25.21
CA GLY A 78 -3.62 18.79 25.16
C GLY A 78 -4.95 18.07 25.44
N ALA A 79 -6.04 18.86 25.41
CA ALA A 79 -7.39 18.34 25.59
C ALA A 79 -7.80 17.40 24.43
N ARG A 80 -8.38 16.25 24.77
CA ARG A 80 -8.74 15.19 23.83
C ARG A 80 -10.24 14.96 23.81
N ARG A 81 -10.78 14.50 22.68
CA ARG A 81 -12.14 13.97 22.60
C ARG A 81 -12.23 12.64 23.36
N PRO A 82 -13.43 12.23 23.80
CA PRO A 82 -13.63 10.93 24.43
C PRO A 82 -13.13 9.78 23.52
N PRO A 83 -12.54 8.73 24.11
CA PRO A 83 -12.09 7.57 23.33
C PRO A 83 -13.29 6.85 22.70
N VAL A 84 -13.11 6.46 21.44
CA VAL A 84 -14.12 5.74 20.65
C VAL A 84 -14.35 4.35 21.25
N GLN A 85 -15.60 4.04 21.54
CA GLN A 85 -15.99 2.75 22.13
C GLN A 85 -16.27 1.73 21.03
N PRO A 86 -15.87 0.47 21.21
CA PRO A 86 -16.32 -0.60 20.33
C PRO A 86 -17.83 -0.87 20.53
N GLY A 87 -18.43 -1.57 19.57
CA GLY A 87 -19.79 -2.09 19.70
C GLY A 87 -19.93 -3.18 20.79
N PRO A 88 -21.16 -3.65 21.06
CA PRO A 88 -21.43 -4.66 22.09
C PRO A 88 -20.68 -5.98 21.91
N ASP A 89 -20.26 -6.32 20.69
CA ASP A 89 -19.48 -7.51 20.37
C ASP A 89 -17.96 -7.22 20.24
N ARG A 90 -17.53 -6.05 20.76
CA ARG A 90 -16.15 -5.55 20.79
C ARG A 90 -15.51 -5.26 19.42
N ASN A 91 -16.31 -5.16 18.36
CA ASN A 91 -15.84 -4.73 17.03
C ASN A 91 -16.07 -3.22 16.81
N TYR A 92 -15.44 -2.67 15.79
CA TYR A 92 -15.58 -1.26 15.40
C TYR A 92 -16.32 -1.08 14.06
N ASP A 93 -16.86 -2.16 13.49
CA ASP A 93 -17.71 -2.14 12.29
C ASP A 93 -19.16 -1.68 12.56
N ASN A 94 -19.41 -1.02 13.70
CA ASN A 94 -20.67 -0.38 14.07
C ASN A 94 -20.63 1.15 13.99
N LEU A 95 -19.45 1.75 13.74
CA LEU A 95 -19.29 3.19 13.67
C LEU A 95 -19.89 3.77 12.38
N ASP A 96 -20.52 4.94 12.46
CA ASP A 96 -21.01 5.69 11.29
C ASP A 96 -19.83 6.39 10.59
N PRO A 97 -19.51 6.03 9.32
CA PRO A 97 -18.37 6.59 8.60
C PRO A 97 -18.40 8.10 8.37
N LYS A 98 -19.54 8.76 8.64
CA LYS A 98 -19.71 10.22 8.51
C LYS A 98 -19.37 10.99 9.78
N GLN A 99 -19.14 10.32 10.90
CA GLN A 99 -18.88 10.95 12.18
C GLN A 99 -17.37 11.10 12.43
N ARG A 100 -16.99 12.08 13.26
CA ARG A 100 -15.57 12.37 13.55
C ARG A 100 -14.90 11.19 14.26
N GLU A 101 -15.63 10.50 15.11
CA GLU A 101 -15.19 9.32 15.86
C GLU A 101 -14.67 8.21 14.92
N PHE A 102 -15.18 8.16 13.68
CA PHE A 102 -14.74 7.18 12.71
C PHE A 102 -13.30 7.41 12.22
N LEU A 103 -12.83 8.66 12.16
CA LEU A 103 -11.52 9.00 11.61
C LEU A 103 -10.37 8.29 12.33
N GLY A 104 -10.41 8.31 13.66
CA GLY A 104 -9.43 7.63 14.50
C GLY A 104 -9.46 6.11 14.33
N ALA A 105 -10.65 5.52 14.34
CA ALA A 105 -10.82 4.08 14.18
C ALA A 105 -10.40 3.58 12.78
N HIS A 106 -10.71 4.35 11.73
CA HIS A 106 -10.26 4.06 10.37
C HIS A 106 -8.72 4.15 10.26
N ALA A 107 -8.10 5.22 10.75
CA ALA A 107 -6.65 5.39 10.70
C ALA A 107 -5.89 4.29 11.45
N TYR A 108 -6.38 3.92 12.64
CA TYR A 108 -5.88 2.76 13.39
C TYR A 108 -5.99 1.46 12.58
N ALA A 109 -7.18 1.18 12.03
CA ALA A 109 -7.42 -0.03 11.26
C ALA A 109 -6.56 -0.11 10.00
N CYS A 110 -6.38 1.01 9.29
CA CYS A 110 -5.50 1.09 8.11
C CYS A 110 -4.05 0.80 8.49
N THR A 111 -3.58 1.38 9.59
CA THR A 111 -2.21 1.15 10.07
C THR A 111 -1.99 -0.32 10.38
N HIS A 112 -2.89 -0.97 11.11
CA HIS A 112 -2.82 -2.42 11.35
C HIS A 112 -2.93 -3.24 10.08
N PHE A 113 -3.84 -2.90 9.18
CA PHE A 113 -4.02 -3.65 7.93
C PHE A 113 -2.72 -3.68 7.11
N VAL A 114 -2.03 -2.54 7.01
CA VAL A 114 -0.72 -2.45 6.35
C VAL A 114 0.32 -3.27 7.12
N LEU A 115 0.40 -3.11 8.44
CA LEU A 115 1.36 -3.87 9.24
C LEU A 115 1.14 -5.39 9.16
N ASP A 116 -0.10 -5.87 9.17
CA ASP A 116 -0.43 -7.29 9.09
C ASP A 116 0.03 -7.89 7.75
N ILE A 117 -0.18 -7.15 6.65
CA ILE A 117 0.30 -7.53 5.32
C ILE A 117 1.83 -7.61 5.29
N TRP A 118 2.51 -6.57 5.76
CA TRP A 118 3.97 -6.49 5.67
C TRP A 118 4.68 -7.40 6.67
N ARG A 119 4.13 -7.63 7.86
CA ARG A 119 4.58 -8.67 8.81
C ARG A 119 4.46 -10.06 8.20
N SER A 120 3.43 -10.32 7.41
CA SER A 120 3.28 -11.59 6.67
C SER A 120 4.40 -11.78 5.65
N TYR A 121 4.65 -10.78 4.79
CA TYR A 121 5.77 -10.86 3.83
C TYR A 121 7.15 -10.91 4.50
N LEU A 122 7.35 -10.13 5.57
CA LEU A 122 8.57 -10.13 6.36
C LEU A 122 8.70 -11.37 7.26
N GLY A 123 7.65 -12.16 7.46
CA GLY A 123 7.67 -13.35 8.33
C GLY A 123 8.09 -13.07 9.79
N ARG A 124 7.95 -11.84 10.27
CA ARG A 124 8.30 -11.41 11.64
C ARG A 124 7.55 -10.13 12.03
N PRO A 125 7.43 -9.84 13.35
CA PRO A 125 6.93 -8.56 13.80
C PRO A 125 7.83 -7.41 13.36
N ILE A 126 7.22 -6.26 13.07
CA ILE A 126 7.91 -4.98 12.82
C ILE A 126 7.99 -4.25 14.16
N ARG A 127 9.20 -3.92 14.61
CA ARG A 127 9.45 -3.09 15.79
C ARG A 127 9.73 -1.67 15.33
N TRP A 128 9.02 -0.69 15.89
CA TRP A 128 9.23 0.71 15.53
C TRP A 128 10.68 1.17 15.77
N PHE A 129 11.25 1.87 14.80
CA PHE A 129 12.61 2.45 14.92
C PHE A 129 12.76 3.46 16.07
N PHE A 130 11.64 3.99 16.58
CA PHE A 130 11.60 4.91 17.71
C PHE A 130 11.28 4.20 19.05
N ALA A 131 11.19 2.86 19.09
CA ALA A 131 10.74 2.09 20.25
C ALA A 131 11.56 2.29 21.53
N ASP A 132 12.81 2.78 21.41
CA ASP A 132 13.65 3.09 22.57
C ASP A 132 13.29 4.43 23.25
N THR A 133 12.49 5.27 22.58
CA THR A 133 12.02 6.56 23.09
C THR A 133 10.50 6.57 23.31
N PHE A 134 9.74 6.07 22.32
CA PHE A 134 8.29 5.96 22.38
C PHE A 134 7.88 4.51 22.17
N GLU A 135 7.20 3.92 23.15
CA GLU A 135 6.80 2.52 23.07
C GLU A 135 5.80 2.25 21.93
N ARG A 136 4.98 3.26 21.58
CA ARG A 136 3.84 3.13 20.68
C ARG A 136 3.75 4.31 19.71
N LEU A 137 3.19 4.04 18.54
CA LEU A 137 2.83 5.06 17.56
C LEU A 137 1.59 5.84 18.04
N GLU A 138 1.68 7.17 18.13
CA GLU A 138 0.53 8.04 18.37
C GLU A 138 -0.13 8.42 17.03
N ILE A 139 -1.40 8.06 16.85
CA ILE A 139 -2.19 8.40 15.66
C ILE A 139 -3.06 9.60 15.96
N VAL A 140 -2.86 10.70 15.24
CA VAL A 140 -3.68 11.91 15.29
C VAL A 140 -4.51 12.00 14.01
N PRO A 141 -5.82 11.70 14.07
CA PRO A 141 -6.65 11.52 12.87
C PRO A 141 -7.09 12.83 12.21
N MET A 142 -6.85 13.97 12.84
CA MET A 142 -7.17 15.28 12.27
C MET A 142 -6.28 16.37 12.87
N VAL A 143 -5.54 17.05 11.99
CA VAL A 143 -4.74 18.24 12.27
C VAL A 143 -5.11 19.31 11.24
N GLU A 144 -5.09 20.60 11.62
CA GLU A 144 -5.44 21.69 10.69
C GLU A 144 -4.28 21.97 9.72
N TRP A 145 -4.17 21.11 8.70
CA TRP A 145 -3.06 21.13 7.77
C TRP A 145 -3.45 20.44 6.46
N GLN A 146 -3.06 21.01 5.32
CA GLN A 146 -3.32 20.42 4.00
C GLN A 146 -2.28 19.35 3.61
N ASN A 147 -1.92 18.48 4.56
CA ASN A 147 -0.99 17.38 4.31
C ASN A 147 -1.16 16.24 5.33
N ALA A 148 -0.44 15.15 5.14
CA ALA A 148 -0.23 14.11 6.13
C ALA A 148 1.28 13.98 6.40
N GLN A 149 1.63 13.39 7.54
CA GLN A 149 3.02 13.02 7.84
C GLN A 149 3.08 11.88 8.85
N ALA A 150 4.13 11.07 8.75
CA ALA A 150 4.56 10.20 9.82
C ALA A 150 6.04 10.44 10.17
N GLY A 151 6.38 10.22 11.44
CA GLY A 151 7.71 10.49 11.93
C GLY A 151 8.04 9.77 13.22
N TYR A 152 8.92 10.36 14.01
CA TYR A 152 9.45 9.75 15.24
C TYR A 152 8.37 9.67 16.33
N GLY A 153 7.60 8.58 16.33
CA GLY A 153 6.55 8.28 17.31
C GLY A 153 5.13 8.68 16.91
N PHE A 154 4.90 9.22 15.71
CA PHE A 154 3.57 9.74 15.33
C PHE A 154 3.18 9.47 13.88
N LEU A 155 1.86 9.46 13.67
CA LEU A 155 1.16 9.63 12.40
C LEU A 155 0.17 10.79 12.57
N GLU A 156 0.27 11.82 11.74
CA GLU A 156 -0.65 12.96 11.73
C GLU A 156 -1.33 13.11 10.37
N LEU A 157 -2.65 13.22 10.42
CA LEU A 157 -3.49 13.26 9.23
C LEU A 157 -4.23 14.60 9.21
N GLY A 158 -4.00 15.37 8.15
CA GLY A 158 -4.76 16.58 7.88
C GLY A 158 -5.95 16.33 6.96
N TYR A 159 -6.16 17.24 6.02
CA TYR A 159 -7.23 17.15 5.04
C TYR A 159 -6.81 17.70 3.67
N SER A 160 -7.53 17.35 2.62
CA SER A 160 -7.48 18.08 1.35
C SER A 160 -8.71 18.98 1.20
N GLU A 161 -8.54 20.09 0.49
CA GLU A 161 -9.64 20.97 0.11
C GLU A 161 -9.97 20.73 -1.36
N VAL A 162 -11.19 20.26 -1.65
CA VAL A 162 -11.69 20.11 -3.02
C VAL A 162 -12.94 20.98 -3.16
N GLY A 163 -12.77 22.13 -3.83
CA GLY A 163 -13.84 23.13 -3.88
C GLY A 163 -14.07 23.77 -2.52
N SER A 164 -15.25 23.56 -1.94
CA SER A 164 -15.61 24.06 -0.60
C SER A 164 -15.73 22.95 0.45
N GLU A 165 -15.38 21.71 0.11
CA GLU A 165 -15.47 20.56 1.00
C GLU A 165 -14.08 20.16 1.51
N LEU A 166 -14.01 19.86 2.81
CA LEU A 166 -12.83 19.30 3.44
C LEU A 166 -12.91 17.78 3.39
N HIS A 167 -11.87 17.13 2.88
CA HIS A 167 -11.76 15.67 2.85
C HIS A 167 -10.62 15.22 3.75
N PRO A 168 -10.91 14.63 4.92
CA PRO A 168 -9.89 14.12 5.82
C PRO A 168 -8.98 13.09 5.15
N TYR A 169 -7.67 13.23 5.29
CA TYR A 169 -6.73 12.18 4.88
C TYR A 169 -6.90 10.91 5.72
N ALA A 170 -7.45 11.03 6.93
CA ALA A 170 -7.87 9.89 7.76
C ALA A 170 -9.02 9.06 7.19
N LEU A 171 -9.56 9.39 6.02
CA LEU A 171 -10.49 8.53 5.27
C LEU A 171 -9.86 7.98 3.98
N ASN A 172 -8.55 8.18 3.78
CA ASN A 172 -7.83 7.73 2.60
C ASN A 172 -6.77 6.69 2.98
N PHE A 173 -7.09 5.41 2.75
CA PHE A 173 -6.15 4.30 3.00
C PHE A 173 -4.81 4.52 2.29
N ASP A 174 -4.80 4.98 1.03
CA ASP A 174 -3.56 5.16 0.27
C ASP A 174 -2.60 6.15 0.95
N THR A 175 -3.14 7.26 1.49
CA THR A 175 -2.35 8.25 2.23
C THR A 175 -1.79 7.63 3.50
N ILE A 176 -2.63 6.97 4.31
CA ILE A 176 -2.18 6.33 5.55
C ILE A 176 -1.12 5.25 5.26
N ALA A 177 -1.36 4.40 4.25
CA ALA A 177 -0.44 3.33 3.89
C ALA A 177 0.89 3.84 3.34
N HIS A 178 0.90 4.97 2.65
CA HIS A 178 2.13 5.65 2.22
C HIS A 178 2.92 6.15 3.44
N GLU A 179 2.29 6.86 4.37
CA GLU A 179 2.95 7.35 5.59
C GLU A 179 3.48 6.21 6.46
N ILE A 180 2.71 5.13 6.61
CA ILE A 180 3.16 3.91 7.31
C ILE A 180 4.31 3.22 6.55
N GLY A 181 4.36 3.35 5.23
CA GLY A 181 5.49 2.88 4.43
C GLY A 181 6.82 3.53 4.81
N HIS A 182 6.81 4.82 5.17
CA HIS A 182 8.00 5.48 5.72
C HIS A 182 8.40 4.87 7.07
N LEU A 183 7.43 4.62 7.96
CA LEU A 183 7.73 4.02 9.26
C LEU A 183 8.25 2.59 9.15
N ILE A 184 7.69 1.78 8.24
CA ILE A 184 8.15 0.41 7.96
C ILE A 184 9.57 0.45 7.40
N SER A 185 9.83 1.27 6.37
CA SER A 185 11.17 1.36 5.77
C SER A 185 12.23 1.80 6.79
N LEU A 186 11.93 2.79 7.63
CA LEU A 186 12.82 3.22 8.72
C LEU A 186 13.02 2.13 9.79
N SER A 187 11.99 1.33 10.07
CA SER A 187 12.08 0.22 11.05
C SER A 187 12.94 -0.94 10.55
N GLU A 188 12.95 -1.19 9.24
CA GLU A 188 13.75 -2.28 8.66
C GLU A 188 15.18 -1.82 8.25
N LEU A 189 15.35 -0.58 7.78
CA LEU A 189 16.63 -0.05 7.33
C LEU A 189 17.41 0.70 8.41
N GLY A 190 16.70 1.28 9.39
CA GLY A 190 17.26 2.25 10.33
C GLY A 190 17.36 3.66 9.74
N LEU A 191 18.00 4.54 10.51
CA LEU A 191 18.28 5.92 10.11
C LEU A 191 19.73 6.04 9.62
N PRO A 192 19.99 6.72 8.49
CA PRO A 192 21.35 6.96 8.04
C PRO A 192 22.11 7.83 9.04
N SER A 193 23.33 7.42 9.37
CA SER A 193 24.21 8.17 10.29
C SER A 193 24.61 9.54 9.73
N ASN A 194 24.71 9.67 8.41
CA ASN A 194 24.98 10.91 7.69
C ASN A 194 24.10 10.95 6.43
N LEU A 195 23.48 12.11 6.16
CA LEU A 195 22.77 12.34 4.92
C LEU A 195 23.77 12.80 3.85
N ASP A 196 24.21 11.87 3.00
CA ASP A 196 24.99 12.20 1.81
C ASP A 196 24.08 12.82 0.75
N ALA A 197 24.51 13.92 0.13
CA ALA A 197 23.77 14.60 -0.93
C ALA A 197 23.66 13.75 -2.21
N ASP A 198 24.57 12.79 -2.40
CA ASP A 198 24.54 11.85 -3.53
C ASP A 198 23.81 10.54 -3.20
N SER A 199 23.31 10.35 -1.98
CA SER A 199 22.50 9.19 -1.61
C SER A 199 21.07 9.30 -2.15
N ASP A 200 20.54 8.15 -2.59
CA ASP A 200 19.16 7.97 -2.98
C ASP A 200 18.26 7.48 -1.81
N PHE A 201 18.69 7.63 -0.55
CA PHE A 201 17.89 7.20 0.60
C PHE A 201 16.47 7.77 0.57
N PHE A 202 16.31 9.10 0.43
CA PHE A 202 14.98 9.71 0.37
C PHE A 202 14.19 9.29 -0.87
N PRO A 203 14.73 9.32 -2.11
CA PRO A 203 14.04 8.79 -3.28
C PRO A 203 13.58 7.34 -3.12
N TYR A 204 14.41 6.50 -2.49
CA TYR A 204 14.05 5.11 -2.19
C TYR A 204 12.92 5.04 -1.17
N THR A 205 12.99 5.78 -0.05
CA THR A 205 11.92 5.77 0.96
C THR A 205 10.60 6.29 0.43
N GLU A 206 10.60 7.28 -0.47
CA GLU A 206 9.39 7.71 -1.19
C GLU A 206 8.83 6.59 -2.08
N SER A 207 9.72 5.95 -2.86
CA SER A 207 9.31 4.89 -3.78
C SER A 207 8.75 3.69 -3.02
N ILE A 208 9.43 3.22 -1.97
CA ILE A 208 8.98 2.07 -1.19
C ILE A 208 7.67 2.39 -0.45
N SER A 209 7.45 3.62 0.01
CA SER A 209 6.17 4.05 0.60
C SER A 209 5.00 3.95 -0.38
N ASP A 210 5.18 4.42 -1.61
CA ASP A 210 4.18 4.25 -2.67
C ASP A 210 3.91 2.77 -2.97
N LEU A 211 4.97 1.95 -3.01
CA LEU A 211 4.86 0.52 -3.30
C LEU A 211 4.20 -0.25 -2.15
N ILE A 212 4.50 0.10 -0.90
CA ILE A 212 3.81 -0.40 0.29
C ILE A 212 2.32 -0.09 0.19
N SER A 213 1.98 1.16 -0.15
CA SER A 213 0.60 1.61 -0.35
C SER A 213 -0.10 0.81 -1.46
N LEU A 214 0.50 0.74 -2.66
CA LEU A 214 -0.02 0.00 -3.81
C LEU A 214 -0.24 -1.49 -3.52
N ILE A 215 0.78 -2.19 -3.00
CA ILE A 215 0.70 -3.63 -2.71
C ILE A 215 -0.37 -3.88 -1.66
N SER A 216 -0.46 -3.04 -0.62
CA SER A 216 -1.46 -3.18 0.43
C SER A 216 -2.88 -2.87 -0.09
N PHE A 217 -3.03 -1.89 -0.98
CA PHE A 217 -4.30 -1.60 -1.65
C PHE A 217 -4.81 -2.81 -2.45
N LEU A 218 -3.90 -3.53 -3.12
CA LEU A 218 -4.23 -4.75 -3.85
C LEU A 218 -4.60 -5.92 -2.93
N HIS A 219 -4.60 -5.79 -1.60
CA HIS A 219 -5.18 -6.78 -0.67
C HIS A 219 -6.68 -6.59 -0.43
N PHE A 220 -7.28 -5.47 -0.85
CA PHE A 220 -8.73 -5.33 -0.83
C PHE A 220 -9.37 -6.13 -1.96
N ASP A 221 -10.23 -7.08 -1.61
CA ASP A 221 -11.01 -7.85 -2.58
C ASP A 221 -11.87 -6.95 -3.46
N SER A 222 -12.48 -5.90 -2.89
CA SER A 222 -13.29 -4.96 -3.65
C SER A 222 -12.45 -4.15 -4.64
N ALA A 223 -11.22 -3.78 -4.27
CA ALA A 223 -10.30 -3.04 -5.12
C ALA A 223 -9.88 -3.87 -6.33
N ILE A 224 -9.45 -5.13 -6.11
CA ILE A 224 -9.12 -6.04 -7.22
C ILE A 224 -10.34 -6.24 -8.13
N ASP A 225 -11.51 -6.52 -7.55
CA ASP A 225 -12.72 -6.77 -8.34
C ASP A 225 -13.15 -5.53 -9.14
N ARG A 226 -12.98 -4.33 -8.59
CA ARG A 226 -13.26 -3.06 -9.30
C ARG A 226 -12.26 -2.83 -10.41
N LEU A 227 -10.96 -2.98 -10.13
CA LEU A 227 -9.89 -2.82 -11.10
C LEU A 227 -10.07 -3.75 -12.29
N LEU A 228 -10.27 -5.05 -12.04
CA LEU A 228 -10.46 -6.05 -13.09
C LEU A 228 -11.77 -5.84 -13.86
N ARG A 229 -12.87 -5.44 -13.21
CA ARG A 229 -14.13 -5.13 -13.93
C ARG A 229 -14.00 -3.89 -14.80
N ARG A 230 -13.35 -2.82 -14.32
CA ARG A 230 -13.15 -1.59 -15.09
C ARG A 230 -12.27 -1.81 -16.30
N THR A 231 -11.22 -2.63 -16.14
CA THR A 231 -10.27 -2.97 -17.20
C THR A 231 -10.69 -4.16 -18.07
N GLN A 232 -11.80 -4.82 -17.71
CA GLN A 232 -12.23 -6.09 -18.29
C GLN A 232 -11.10 -7.13 -18.30
N GLY A 233 -10.29 -7.14 -17.24
CA GLY A 233 -9.13 -8.03 -17.08
C GLY A 233 -7.87 -7.60 -17.83
N ASN A 234 -7.90 -6.55 -18.64
CA ASN A 234 -6.72 -6.09 -19.38
C ASN A 234 -5.96 -4.98 -18.63
N LEU A 235 -4.89 -5.35 -17.94
CA LEU A 235 -4.04 -4.40 -17.23
C LEU A 235 -2.89 -3.85 -18.07
N LEU A 236 -2.71 -4.35 -19.30
CA LEU A 236 -1.95 -3.62 -20.31
C LEU A 236 -2.78 -2.36 -20.58
N LEU A 237 -2.24 -1.15 -20.44
CA LEU A 237 -2.98 0.07 -20.77
C LEU A 237 -2.12 1.08 -21.56
N PHE A 238 -1.29 0.72 -22.53
CA PHE A 238 -0.26 1.62 -23.14
C PHE A 238 -0.74 2.86 -23.94
N ASN A 239 -2.03 3.22 -23.98
CA ASN A 239 -2.51 4.53 -24.46
C ASN A 239 -3.61 5.11 -23.57
N GLU A 240 -4.37 4.23 -22.93
CA GLU A 240 -5.21 4.60 -21.80
C GLU A 240 -4.35 4.82 -20.55
N LEU A 241 -3.07 4.50 -20.40
CA LEU A 241 -2.33 4.78 -19.15
C LEU A 241 -2.19 6.28 -18.94
N ASN A 242 -2.11 7.12 -19.99
CA ASN A 242 -2.31 8.57 -19.79
C ASN A 242 -3.77 8.88 -19.43
N ARG A 243 -4.76 8.25 -20.07
CA ARG A 243 -6.19 8.55 -19.86
C ARG A 243 -6.78 7.93 -18.60
N PHE A 244 -6.66 6.63 -18.38
CA PHE A 244 -6.75 5.84 -17.15
C PHE A 244 -5.83 6.31 -16.03
N ALA A 245 -4.59 6.80 -16.19
CA ALA A 245 -3.93 7.46 -15.05
C ALA A 245 -4.55 8.83 -14.78
N GLU A 246 -4.93 9.60 -15.80
CA GLU A 246 -5.67 10.87 -15.62
C GLU A 246 -7.07 10.66 -15.02
N THR A 247 -7.72 9.51 -15.26
CA THR A 247 -9.12 9.21 -14.87
C THR A 247 -9.25 8.09 -13.84
N SER A 248 -8.17 7.39 -13.48
CA SER A 248 -8.15 6.41 -12.40
C SER A 248 -8.36 7.22 -11.14
N PRO A 249 -9.41 6.88 -10.39
CA PRO A 249 -9.66 7.58 -9.18
C PRO A 249 -8.72 7.05 -8.06
N GLU A 250 -7.97 5.96 -8.29
CA GLU A 250 -6.92 5.44 -7.40
C GLU A 250 -5.57 6.16 -7.58
N THR A 251 -5.12 6.88 -6.55
CA THR A 251 -3.97 7.78 -6.66
C THR A 251 -2.65 7.02 -6.87
N GLN A 252 -2.46 5.87 -6.20
CA GLN A 252 -1.22 5.10 -6.32
C GLN A 252 -1.07 4.43 -7.69
N ILE A 253 -2.15 3.91 -8.26
CA ILE A 253 -2.11 3.36 -9.63
C ILE A 253 -1.73 4.45 -10.62
N ARG A 254 -2.26 5.67 -10.46
CA ARG A 254 -1.89 6.83 -11.29
C ARG A 254 -0.41 7.19 -11.16
N ARG A 255 0.18 7.19 -9.95
CA ARG A 255 1.61 7.51 -9.73
C ARG A 255 2.54 6.39 -10.24
N ALA A 256 2.19 5.14 -9.98
CA ALA A 256 2.94 3.96 -10.41
C ALA A 256 2.91 3.78 -11.94
N THR A 257 1.83 4.21 -12.58
CA THR A 257 1.70 4.33 -14.03
C THR A 257 2.53 5.51 -14.54
N ASN A 258 3.82 5.30 -14.75
CA ASN A 258 4.68 6.29 -15.39
C ASN A 258 5.72 5.60 -16.27
N PHE A 259 6.27 6.31 -17.25
CA PHE A 259 7.31 5.79 -18.15
C PHE A 259 8.68 6.46 -17.93
N ARG A 260 8.87 7.07 -16.76
CA ARG A 260 10.10 7.79 -16.45
C ARG A 260 11.27 6.81 -16.32
N ARG A 261 12.38 7.17 -16.94
CA ARG A 261 13.69 6.54 -16.76
C ARG A 261 14.61 7.44 -15.95
N MET A 262 15.70 6.90 -15.42
CA MET A 262 16.66 7.67 -14.63
C MET A 262 17.24 8.88 -15.39
N SER A 263 17.42 8.80 -16.71
CA SER A 263 17.87 9.95 -17.53
C SER A 263 16.82 11.08 -17.69
N GLN A 264 15.58 10.85 -17.27
CA GLN A 264 14.44 11.74 -17.51
C GLN A 264 13.89 12.41 -16.23
N VAL A 265 14.52 12.15 -15.09
CA VAL A 265 14.12 12.65 -13.77
C VAL A 265 15.20 13.54 -13.18
N THR A 266 14.78 14.44 -12.30
CA THR A 266 15.63 15.38 -11.58
C THR A 266 16.18 14.75 -10.29
N ARG A 267 16.86 15.57 -9.48
CA ARG A 267 17.27 15.21 -8.12
C ARG A 267 16.18 15.46 -7.07
N GLU A 268 15.04 16.04 -7.46
CA GLU A 268 13.90 16.19 -6.56
C GLU A 268 13.41 14.79 -6.16
N VAL A 269 13.16 14.60 -4.86
CA VAL A 269 12.97 13.28 -4.24
C VAL A 269 11.80 12.52 -4.90
N HIS A 270 10.67 13.19 -5.08
CA HIS A 270 9.46 12.56 -5.62
C HIS A 270 9.66 12.20 -7.09
N ASP A 271 10.20 13.11 -7.90
CA ASP A 271 10.50 12.87 -9.31
C ASP A 271 11.53 11.75 -9.50
N ARG A 272 12.58 11.73 -8.66
CA ARG A 272 13.64 10.71 -8.68
C ARG A 272 13.16 9.33 -8.24
N SER A 273 12.10 9.24 -7.44
CA SER A 273 11.47 7.98 -7.02
C SER A 273 10.69 7.27 -8.15
N LEU A 274 10.20 8.03 -9.14
CA LEU A 274 9.25 7.53 -10.15
C LEU A 274 9.74 6.34 -10.98
N PRO A 275 11.01 6.31 -11.46
CA PRO A 275 11.51 5.17 -12.21
C PRO A 275 11.48 3.90 -11.38
N PHE A 276 11.87 3.95 -10.10
CA PHE A 276 11.88 2.75 -9.25
C PHE A 276 10.46 2.22 -9.02
N THR A 277 9.52 3.10 -8.64
CA THR A 277 8.11 2.74 -8.45
C THR A 277 7.52 2.12 -9.71
N GLY A 278 7.83 2.70 -10.88
CA GLY A 278 7.35 2.21 -12.16
C GLY A 278 7.93 0.84 -12.55
N ALA A 279 9.22 0.55 -12.28
CA ALA A 279 9.82 -0.76 -12.60
C ALA A 279 9.12 -1.89 -11.84
N ILE A 280 8.80 -1.65 -10.57
CA ILE A 280 8.09 -2.61 -9.73
C ILE A 280 6.66 -2.81 -10.21
N PHE A 281 5.95 -1.72 -10.54
CA PHE A 281 4.60 -1.81 -11.09
C PHE A 281 4.57 -2.58 -12.41
N ASP A 282 5.46 -2.26 -13.35
CA ASP A 282 5.59 -2.99 -14.62
C ASP A 282 5.82 -4.49 -14.37
N SER A 283 6.60 -4.83 -13.33
CA SER A 283 6.87 -6.22 -12.96
C SER A 283 5.63 -6.95 -12.43
N VAL A 284 4.78 -6.28 -11.63
CA VAL A 284 3.48 -6.83 -11.22
C VAL A 284 2.61 -7.10 -12.46
N ILE A 285 2.54 -6.14 -13.38
CA ILE A 285 1.71 -6.24 -14.58
C ILE A 285 2.23 -7.34 -15.52
N GLU A 286 3.54 -7.45 -15.74
CA GLU A 286 4.11 -8.49 -16.59
C GLU A 286 3.92 -9.90 -15.99
N LEU A 287 4.16 -10.07 -14.68
CA LEU A 287 3.91 -11.33 -13.99
C LEU A 287 2.43 -11.71 -14.02
N TYR A 288 1.53 -10.74 -13.89
CA TYR A 288 0.10 -10.96 -14.05
C TYR A 288 -0.23 -11.53 -15.43
N HIS A 289 0.30 -10.94 -16.51
CA HIS A 289 0.08 -11.44 -17.87
C HIS A 289 0.69 -12.82 -18.11
N ARG A 290 1.88 -13.08 -17.57
CA ARG A 290 2.49 -14.42 -17.58
C ARG A 290 1.59 -15.44 -16.89
N ASN A 291 1.02 -15.09 -15.73
CA ASN A 291 0.06 -15.94 -15.03
C ASN A 291 -1.22 -16.17 -15.83
N LEU A 292 -1.73 -15.16 -16.55
CA LEU A 292 -2.88 -15.35 -17.44
C LEU A 292 -2.57 -16.32 -18.58
N VAL A 293 -1.40 -16.21 -19.22
CA VAL A 293 -0.97 -17.15 -20.27
C VAL A 293 -0.83 -18.56 -19.71
N ALA A 294 -0.18 -18.72 -18.56
CA ALA A 294 0.00 -20.02 -17.90
C ALA A 294 -1.33 -20.70 -17.54
N ASN A 295 -2.36 -19.92 -17.19
CA ASN A 295 -3.70 -20.41 -16.90
C ASN A 295 -4.61 -20.54 -18.15
N GLY A 296 -4.05 -20.34 -19.36
CA GLY A 296 -4.78 -20.39 -20.62
C GLY A 296 -5.84 -19.28 -20.76
N CYS A 297 -5.68 -18.18 -20.03
CA CYS A 297 -6.54 -17.00 -20.05
C CYS A 297 -6.08 -15.93 -21.05
N ALA A 298 -4.87 -16.04 -21.58
CA ALA A 298 -4.33 -15.14 -22.60
C ALA A 298 -3.50 -15.92 -23.64
N ASP A 299 -3.35 -15.34 -24.84
CA ASP A 299 -2.54 -15.92 -25.92
C ASP A 299 -1.04 -15.82 -25.59
N PRO A 300 -0.24 -16.89 -25.79
CA PRO A 300 1.20 -16.88 -25.49
C PRO A 300 2.00 -15.77 -26.18
N ARG A 301 1.54 -15.28 -27.34
CA ARG A 301 2.17 -14.15 -28.05
C ARG A 301 2.21 -12.88 -27.21
N LEU A 302 1.41 -12.79 -26.14
CA LEU A 302 1.51 -11.70 -25.17
C LEU A 302 2.89 -11.58 -24.54
N LEU A 303 3.59 -12.71 -24.36
CA LEU A 303 4.89 -12.73 -23.69
C LEU A 303 6.04 -12.36 -24.61
N ASP A 304 5.80 -12.33 -25.92
CA ASP A 304 6.79 -11.98 -26.94
C ASP A 304 6.84 -10.46 -27.21
N LEU A 305 5.91 -9.71 -26.63
CA LEU A 305 5.73 -8.29 -26.90
C LEU A 305 6.19 -7.46 -25.72
N ASP A 306 6.90 -6.37 -26.01
CA ASP A 306 7.15 -5.35 -25.02
C ASP A 306 5.85 -4.58 -24.76
N ILE A 307 5.27 -4.78 -23.58
CA ILE A 307 4.03 -4.12 -23.14
C ILE A 307 4.15 -2.58 -23.20
N ARG A 308 5.40 -2.07 -23.18
CA ARG A 308 5.77 -0.65 -23.28
C ARG A 308 5.99 -0.19 -24.73
N GLN A 309 5.67 -1.00 -25.73
CA GLN A 309 5.80 -0.64 -27.16
C GLN A 309 4.67 -1.22 -28.04
N LEU A 310 3.56 -1.66 -27.44
CA LEU A 310 2.46 -2.30 -28.16
C LEU A 310 1.80 -1.37 -29.19
N SER A 311 1.67 -1.85 -30.43
CA SER A 311 0.93 -1.17 -31.50
C SER A 311 -0.58 -1.24 -31.27
N ARG A 312 -1.34 -0.28 -31.83
CA ARG A 312 -2.81 -0.25 -31.69
C ARG A 312 -3.52 -1.53 -32.17
N ALA A 313 -2.94 -2.22 -33.16
CA ALA A 313 -3.51 -3.48 -33.64
C ALA A 313 -3.31 -4.62 -32.64
N GLU A 314 -2.13 -4.71 -32.02
CA GLU A 314 -1.85 -5.67 -30.94
C GLU A 314 -2.75 -5.39 -29.74
N TRP A 315 -2.97 -4.12 -29.41
CA TRP A 315 -3.93 -3.68 -28.39
C TRP A 315 -5.34 -4.21 -28.59
N ASP A 316 -5.95 -3.87 -29.73
CA ASP A 316 -7.33 -4.24 -30.01
C ASP A 316 -7.50 -5.76 -30.03
N TRP A 317 -6.47 -6.47 -30.47
CA TRP A 317 -6.44 -7.92 -30.49
C TRP A 317 -6.35 -8.53 -29.08
N PHE A 318 -5.42 -8.09 -28.23
CA PHE A 318 -5.34 -8.55 -26.83
C PHE A 318 -6.58 -8.18 -26.04
N GLY A 319 -7.07 -6.95 -26.19
CA GLY A 319 -8.25 -6.48 -25.48
C GLY A 319 -9.44 -7.40 -25.72
N LYS A 320 -9.69 -7.80 -26.99
CA LYS A 320 -10.79 -8.72 -27.32
C LYS A 320 -10.63 -10.09 -26.66
N LEU A 321 -9.45 -10.72 -26.79
CA LEU A 321 -9.20 -12.04 -26.22
C LEU A 321 -9.29 -12.04 -24.69
N THR A 322 -8.76 -10.99 -24.06
CA THR A 322 -8.74 -10.84 -22.61
C THR A 322 -10.15 -10.61 -22.06
N VAL A 323 -10.96 -9.80 -22.74
CA VAL A 323 -12.37 -9.54 -22.35
C VAL A 323 -13.21 -10.81 -22.39
N GLU A 324 -13.07 -11.62 -23.45
CA GLU A 324 -13.80 -12.89 -23.58
C GLU A 324 -13.38 -13.87 -22.47
N ALA A 325 -12.08 -14.05 -22.28
CA ALA A 325 -11.55 -14.93 -21.23
C ALA A 325 -11.93 -14.45 -19.82
N PHE A 326 -11.94 -13.13 -19.56
CA PHE A 326 -12.32 -12.57 -18.27
C PHE A 326 -13.79 -12.81 -17.96
N ARG A 327 -14.69 -12.70 -18.95
CA ARG A 327 -16.13 -12.99 -18.75
C ARG A 327 -16.38 -14.44 -18.36
N GLU A 328 -15.62 -15.36 -18.95
CA GLU A 328 -15.76 -16.79 -18.67
C GLU A 328 -15.07 -17.21 -17.36
N ARG A 329 -13.92 -16.61 -17.04
CA ARG A 329 -13.01 -17.07 -15.97
C ARG A 329 -12.51 -15.92 -15.08
N PRO A 330 -13.39 -15.09 -14.49
CA PRO A 330 -12.97 -13.90 -13.74
C PRO A 330 -12.13 -14.22 -12.49
N LEU A 331 -12.35 -15.39 -11.88
CA LEU A 331 -11.59 -15.81 -10.69
C LEU A 331 -10.12 -16.16 -11.02
N LEU A 332 -9.83 -16.65 -12.23
CA LEU A 332 -8.44 -16.91 -12.65
C LEU A 332 -7.66 -15.62 -12.86
N PHE A 333 -8.34 -14.56 -13.31
CA PHE A 333 -7.75 -13.22 -13.42
C PHE A 333 -7.41 -12.64 -12.05
N LYS A 334 -8.34 -12.77 -11.09
CA LYS A 334 -8.09 -12.40 -9.69
C LYS A 334 -6.91 -13.17 -9.10
N ALA A 335 -6.88 -14.48 -9.26
CA ALA A 335 -5.79 -15.32 -8.78
C ALA A 335 -4.44 -14.96 -9.44
N ALA A 336 -4.43 -14.65 -10.74
CA ALA A 336 -3.23 -14.23 -11.45
C ALA A 336 -2.65 -12.91 -10.91
N LEU A 337 -3.51 -11.93 -10.59
CA LEU A 337 -3.09 -10.64 -10.04
C LEU A 337 -2.60 -10.78 -8.60
N VAL A 338 -3.31 -11.57 -7.78
CA VAL A 338 -2.89 -11.90 -6.41
C VAL A 338 -1.53 -12.57 -6.41
N ALA A 339 -1.30 -13.55 -7.28
CA ALA A 339 -0.01 -14.24 -7.38
C ALA A 339 1.13 -13.29 -7.80
N ALA A 340 0.87 -12.37 -8.74
CA ALA A 340 1.86 -11.38 -9.16
C ALA A 340 2.18 -10.37 -8.05
N ARG A 341 1.13 -9.84 -7.38
CA ARG A 341 1.26 -8.97 -6.20
C ARG A 341 2.10 -9.63 -5.11
N ASP A 342 1.80 -10.88 -4.76
CA ASP A 342 2.48 -11.58 -3.66
C ASP A 342 3.93 -11.89 -4.00
N ALA A 343 4.23 -12.27 -5.24
CA ALA A 343 5.60 -12.52 -5.69
C ALA A 343 6.48 -11.25 -5.59
N VAL A 344 5.95 -10.11 -6.04
CA VAL A 344 6.67 -8.83 -5.96
C VAL A 344 6.73 -8.31 -4.52
N GLY A 345 5.65 -8.43 -3.75
CA GLY A 345 5.60 -8.04 -2.33
C GLY A 345 6.63 -8.81 -1.50
N GLN A 346 6.79 -10.11 -1.74
CA GLN A 346 7.82 -10.94 -1.10
C GLN A 346 9.24 -10.49 -1.48
N ALA A 347 9.50 -10.14 -2.75
CA ALA A 347 10.80 -9.64 -3.19
C ALA A 347 11.14 -8.29 -2.53
N LEU A 348 10.18 -7.36 -2.44
CA LEU A 348 10.34 -6.09 -1.75
C LEU A 348 10.63 -6.29 -0.25
N ALA A 349 9.83 -7.11 0.44
CA ALA A 349 10.04 -7.38 1.86
C ALA A 349 11.40 -8.09 2.11
N GLY A 350 11.81 -8.97 1.20
CA GLY A 350 13.11 -9.62 1.27
C GLY A 350 14.28 -8.66 1.09
N SER A 351 14.15 -7.64 0.24
CA SER A 351 15.23 -6.67 -0.03
C SER A 351 15.52 -5.76 1.17
N LEU A 352 14.48 -5.39 1.92
CA LEU A 352 14.62 -4.58 3.15
C LEU A 352 15.57 -5.22 4.18
N ARG A 353 15.76 -6.54 4.14
CA ARG A 353 16.66 -7.26 5.08
C ARG A 353 18.14 -7.17 4.74
N ILE A 354 18.48 -6.85 3.50
CA ILE A 354 19.84 -6.91 2.99
C ILE A 354 20.36 -5.54 2.55
N LEU A 355 19.48 -4.56 2.39
CA LEU A 355 19.86 -3.19 2.11
C LEU A 355 20.67 -2.58 3.25
N GLN A 356 21.61 -1.71 2.87
CA GLN A 356 22.36 -0.87 3.80
C GLN A 356 21.86 0.56 3.65
N VAL A 357 21.71 1.26 4.78
CA VAL A 357 21.14 2.60 4.78
C VAL A 357 22.20 3.66 4.44
N GLU A 358 23.45 3.44 4.81
CA GLU A 358 24.57 4.34 4.52
C GLU A 358 24.87 4.40 3.03
N GLY A 359 24.69 5.58 2.43
CA GLY A 359 25.04 5.83 1.03
C GLY A 359 24.14 5.14 0.00
N LEU A 360 22.97 4.65 0.43
CA LEU A 360 22.05 3.87 -0.40
C LEU A 360 21.83 4.49 -1.79
N LEU A 361 22.00 3.70 -2.84
CA LEU A 361 21.66 4.05 -4.22
C LEU A 361 20.45 3.25 -4.74
N LEU A 362 19.67 3.82 -5.67
CA LEU A 362 18.54 3.10 -6.28
C LEU A 362 18.99 1.83 -7.03
N ALA A 363 20.20 1.81 -7.58
CA ALA A 363 20.78 0.64 -8.22
C ALA A 363 20.98 -0.51 -7.23
N GLU A 364 21.52 -0.23 -6.04
CA GLU A 364 21.73 -1.22 -4.98
C GLU A 364 20.39 -1.73 -4.44
N ALA A 365 19.41 -0.84 -4.30
CA ALA A 365 18.04 -1.21 -3.97
C ALA A 365 17.42 -2.16 -5.01
N ALA A 366 17.61 -1.88 -6.30
CA ALA A 366 17.10 -2.72 -7.37
C ALA A 366 17.77 -4.11 -7.35
N GLU A 367 19.09 -4.16 -7.20
CA GLU A 367 19.85 -5.41 -7.06
C GLU A 367 19.39 -6.22 -5.84
N ALA A 368 19.11 -5.57 -4.72
CA ALA A 368 18.59 -6.24 -3.53
C ALA A 368 17.19 -6.84 -3.76
N VAL A 369 16.31 -6.15 -4.48
CA VAL A 369 14.98 -6.68 -4.84
C VAL A 369 15.08 -7.88 -5.79
N ILE A 370 15.95 -7.80 -6.80
CA ILE A 370 16.21 -8.92 -7.73
C ILE A 370 16.78 -10.12 -6.94
N ALA A 371 17.78 -9.89 -6.08
CA ALA A 371 18.38 -10.93 -5.27
C ALA A 371 17.38 -11.59 -4.31
N ALA A 372 16.49 -10.79 -3.70
CA ALA A 372 15.43 -11.28 -2.83
C ALA A 372 14.37 -12.11 -3.57
N ALA A 373 14.10 -11.81 -4.85
CA ALA A 373 13.26 -12.65 -5.70
C ALA A 373 13.91 -14.01 -6.03
N GLY A 374 15.21 -14.17 -5.80
CA GLY A 374 15.93 -15.42 -5.98
C GLY A 374 16.31 -15.68 -7.44
N ARG A 375 15.92 -16.83 -7.98
CA ARG A 375 16.18 -17.21 -9.37
C ARG A 375 14.89 -17.52 -10.11
N GLY A 376 14.87 -17.22 -11.40
CA GLY A 376 13.77 -17.54 -12.30
C GLY A 376 12.87 -16.33 -12.54
N GLN A 377 11.64 -16.61 -12.95
CA GLN A 377 10.83 -15.66 -13.70
C GLN A 377 10.60 -14.32 -13.00
N VAL A 378 10.43 -14.29 -11.68
CA VAL A 378 10.21 -13.06 -10.92
C VAL A 378 11.45 -12.17 -10.96
N ALA A 379 12.63 -12.75 -10.69
CA ALA A 379 13.90 -12.04 -10.75
C ALA A 379 14.20 -11.54 -12.17
N ASP A 380 13.98 -12.38 -13.19
CA ASP A 380 14.24 -12.02 -14.60
C ASP A 380 13.35 -10.83 -15.05
N THR A 381 12.07 -10.84 -14.65
CA THR A 381 11.13 -9.74 -14.96
C THR A 381 11.51 -8.45 -14.22
N LEU A 382 11.90 -8.54 -12.94
CA LEU A 382 12.38 -7.38 -12.18
C LEU A 382 13.64 -6.78 -12.81
N GLU A 383 14.62 -7.61 -13.14
CA GLU A 383 15.87 -7.20 -13.78
C GLU A 383 15.62 -6.48 -15.11
N ALA A 384 14.77 -7.05 -15.97
CA ALA A 384 14.41 -6.46 -17.25
C ALA A 384 13.74 -5.08 -17.09
N ASN A 385 12.86 -4.92 -16.11
CA ASN A 385 12.17 -3.65 -15.87
C ASN A 385 13.07 -2.60 -15.22
N PHE A 386 13.94 -2.99 -14.28
CA PHE A 386 14.94 -2.08 -13.71
C PHE A 386 15.96 -1.60 -14.75
N SER A 387 16.42 -2.50 -15.62
CA SER A 387 17.32 -2.17 -16.73
C SER A 387 16.68 -1.22 -17.74
N TRP A 388 15.42 -1.47 -18.13
CA TRP A 388 14.70 -0.58 -19.06
C TRP A 388 14.53 0.85 -18.50
N ARG A 389 14.42 0.98 -17.17
CA ARG A 389 14.35 2.28 -16.47
C ARG A 389 15.69 2.90 -16.16
N GLU A 390 16.79 2.30 -16.62
CA GLU A 390 18.15 2.80 -16.45
C GLU A 390 18.57 2.88 -14.96
N ILE A 391 18.00 2.01 -14.12
CA ILE A 391 18.32 1.95 -12.68
C ILE A 391 19.54 1.07 -12.46
N THR A 392 19.52 -0.13 -13.02
CA THR A 392 20.69 -1.01 -13.06
C THR A 392 21.43 -0.81 -14.37
N SER A 393 22.76 -0.87 -14.32
CA SER A 393 23.57 -0.87 -15.54
C SER A 393 23.43 -2.24 -16.18
N GLY A 394 22.57 -2.37 -17.19
CA GLY A 394 22.47 -3.63 -17.93
C GLY A 394 23.84 -4.05 -18.47
N VAL A 395 24.31 -5.25 -18.10
CA VAL A 395 25.16 -6.01 -19.01
C VAL A 395 24.23 -6.41 -20.16
N LEU A 396 24.24 -5.62 -21.23
CA LEU A 396 23.61 -5.98 -22.50
C LEU A 396 24.29 -7.21 -23.10
#